data_AF-A0A1G1L6G8-F1
#
_entry.id   AF-A0A1G1L6G8-F1
#
_cell.length_a   1.000
_cell.length_b   1.000
_cell.length_c   1.000
_cell.angle_alpha   90.00
_cell.angle_beta   90.00
_cell.angle_gamma   90.00
#
_symmetry.space_group_name_H-M   'P 1'
#
loop_
_entity.id
_entity.type
_entity.pdbx_description
1 polymer ?
#
loop_
_entity_poly.entity_id
_entity_poly.type
_entity_poly.pdbx_seq_one_letter_code
_entity_poly.pdbx_strand_id
1 'polypeptide(L)'
;MDYFEDREGIRHDIKERDPKLKKIFREAENEASQELSKRSNIRSNKTIYCRLFWSEKKRILKEKYNIDWTTLAEMNPEVFGVLIEV
;
A
#
# COMPACT_ATOMS: atom_id res chain seq x y z
N MET A 1 -5.40 -4.45 15.72
CA MET A 1 -4.55 -3.99 14.62
C MET A 1 -4.04 -2.62 15.05
N ASP A 2 -2.73 -2.46 15.25
CA ASP A 2 -2.17 -1.20 15.71
C ASP A 2 -1.96 -0.25 14.52
N TYR A 3 -2.39 0.99 14.68
CA TYR A 3 -2.27 2.05 13.67
C TYR A 3 -1.82 3.36 14.32
N PHE A 4 -1.36 4.30 13.51
CA PHE A 4 -1.24 5.70 13.91
C PHE A 4 -2.12 6.56 13.01
N GLU A 5 -2.65 7.64 13.56
CA GLU A 5 -3.47 8.60 12.84
C GLU A 5 -2.60 9.81 12.43
N ASP A 6 -2.73 10.26 11.19
CA ASP A 6 -2.11 11.53 10.77
C ASP A 6 -2.99 12.74 11.11
N ARG A 7 -2.55 13.95 10.72
CA ARG A 7 -3.25 15.21 11.06
C ARG A 7 -4.64 15.34 10.43
N GLU A 8 -4.92 14.58 9.38
CA GLU A 8 -6.18 14.55 8.65
C GLU A 8 -7.12 13.43 9.14
N GLY A 9 -6.73 12.67 10.17
CA GLY A 9 -7.57 11.58 10.70
C GLY A 9 -7.41 10.25 9.96
N ILE A 10 -6.46 10.14 9.03
CA ILE A 10 -6.23 8.89 8.27
C ILE A 10 -5.35 7.95 9.08
N ARG A 11 -5.78 6.70 9.18
CA ARG A 11 -5.09 5.62 9.88
C ARG A 11 -4.08 4.93 8.97
N HIS A 12 -2.86 4.73 9.48
CA HIS A 12 -1.74 4.08 8.80
C HIS A 12 -1.21 2.91 9.63
N ASP A 13 -0.65 1.88 8.99
CA ASP A 13 -0.09 0.73 9.72
C ASP A 13 1.09 1.17 10.57
N ILE A 14 1.11 0.79 11.85
CA ILE A 14 2.18 1.20 12.76
C ILE A 14 3.58 0.78 12.26
N LYS A 15 3.65 -0.28 11.43
CA LYS A 15 4.89 -0.76 10.79
C LYS A 15 5.52 0.28 9.87
N GLU A 16 4.74 1.22 9.33
CA GLU A 16 5.26 2.30 8.49
C GLU A 16 6.12 3.29 9.28
N ARG A 17 6.01 3.30 10.62
CA ARG A 17 6.88 4.09 11.50
C ARG A 17 8.13 3.35 11.97
N ASP A 18 8.24 2.04 11.70
CA ASP A 18 9.42 1.29 12.12
C ASP A 18 10.63 1.71 11.25
N PRO A 19 11.66 2.35 11.84
CA PRO A 19 12.84 2.77 11.09
C PRO A 19 13.60 1.59 10.45
N LYS A 20 13.48 0.37 11.00
CA LYS A 20 14.09 -0.84 10.44
C LYS A 20 13.40 -1.28 9.15
N LEU A 21 12.09 -1.04 9.04
CA LEU A 21 11.30 -1.42 7.88
C LEU A 21 11.33 -0.36 6.78
N LYS A 22 11.73 0.88 7.08
CA LYS A 22 11.77 1.99 6.12
C LYS A 22 12.45 1.64 4.80
N LYS A 23 13.56 0.90 4.83
CA LYS A 23 14.26 0.48 3.61
C LYS A 23 13.44 -0.54 2.82
N ILE A 24 12.88 -1.54 3.51
CA ILE A 24 12.05 -2.60 2.92
C ILE A 24 10.79 -2.01 2.26
N PHE A 25 10.12 -1.09 2.95
CA PHE A 25 8.96 -0.39 2.41
C PHE A 25 9.31 0.36 1.12
N ARG A 26 10.42 1.09 1.11
CA ARG A 26 10.89 1.82 -0.09
C ARG A 26 11.22 0.87 -1.25
N GLU A 27 11.84 -0.28 -0.96
CA GLU A 27 12.12 -1.29 -1.98
C GLU A 27 10.82 -1.87 -2.55
N ALA A 28 9.86 -2.23 -1.69
CA ALA A 28 8.55 -2.72 -2.11
C ALA A 28 7.75 -1.69 -2.92
N GLU A 29 7.83 -0.40 -2.56
CA GLU A 29 7.19 0.69 -3.31
C GLU A 29 7.79 0.86 -4.70
N ASN A 30 9.13 0.81 -4.81
CA ASN A 30 9.81 0.88 -6.10
C ASN A 30 9.41 -0.30 -7.00
N GLU A 31 9.39 -1.52 -6.44
CA GLU A 31 9.02 -2.71 -7.18
C GLU A 31 7.55 -2.69 -7.60
N ALA A 32 6.62 -2.33 -6.71
CA ALA A 32 5.20 -2.18 -7.03
C ALA A 32 5.00 -1.17 -8.17
N SER A 33 5.70 -0.03 -8.12
CA SER A 33 5.66 0.97 -9.18
C SER A 33 6.22 0.43 -10.51
N GLN A 34 7.30 -0.35 -10.47
CA GLN A 34 7.88 -0.97 -11.66
C GLN A 34 6.94 -2.01 -12.27
N GLU A 35 6.32 -2.87 -11.47
CA GLU A 35 5.36 -3.87 -11.95
C GLU A 35 4.14 -3.21 -12.61
N LEU A 36 3.59 -2.15 -12.01
CA LEU A 36 2.48 -1.40 -12.61
C LEU A 36 2.91 -0.61 -13.85
N SER A 37 4.17 -0.18 -13.93
CA SER A 37 4.68 0.53 -15.11
C SER A 37 4.72 -0.35 -16.37
N LYS A 38 4.86 -1.67 -16.20
CA LYS A 38 4.83 -2.67 -17.28
C LYS A 38 3.41 -2.92 -17.79
N ARG A 39 2.39 -2.68 -16.96
CA ARG A 39 0.98 -2.83 -17.34
C ARG A 39 0.52 -1.58 -18.09
N SER A 40 0.33 -1.70 -19.41
CA SER A 40 -0.16 -0.60 -20.26
C SER A 40 -1.55 -0.10 -19.80
N ASN A 41 -1.86 1.18 -20.05
CA ASN A 41 -3.15 1.87 -19.79
C ASN A 41 -3.59 2.16 -18.33
N ILE A 42 -2.85 1.78 -17.29
CA ILE A 42 -3.31 1.96 -15.90
C ILE A 42 -3.06 3.38 -15.35
N ARG A 43 -2.04 4.10 -15.86
CA ARG A 43 -1.65 5.42 -15.31
C ARG A 43 -2.68 6.53 -15.52
N SER A 44 -3.63 6.36 -16.43
CA SER A 44 -4.63 7.39 -16.76
C SER A 44 -5.67 7.59 -15.66
N ASN A 45 -5.87 6.60 -14.78
CA ASN A 45 -6.79 6.69 -13.65
C ASN A 45 -6.03 6.56 -12.32
N LYS A 46 -5.83 7.69 -11.63
CA LYS A 46 -5.08 7.76 -10.36
C LYS A 46 -5.70 6.89 -9.27
N THR A 47 -7.03 6.79 -9.19
CA THR A 47 -7.72 5.97 -8.18
C THR A 47 -7.45 4.49 -8.40
N ILE A 48 -7.57 4.03 -9.65
CA ILE A 48 -7.26 2.64 -10.02
C ILE A 48 -5.78 2.34 -9.78
N TYR A 49 -4.90 3.27 -10.15
CA TYR A 49 -3.47 3.14 -9.93
C TYR A 49 -3.13 3.02 -8.43
N CYS A 50 -3.68 3.88 -7.56
CA CYS A 50 -3.44 3.81 -6.12
C CYS A 50 -3.89 2.47 -5.51
N ARG A 51 -5.06 1.98 -5.90
CA ARG A 51 -5.57 0.68 -5.41
C ARG A 51 -4.66 -0.47 -5.83
N LEU A 52 -4.30 -0.52 -7.10
CA LEU A 52 -3.39 -1.54 -7.62
C LEU A 52 -2.01 -1.45 -6.98
N PHE A 53 -1.53 -0.23 -6.72
CA PHE A 53 -0.25 0.00 -6.07
C PHE A 53 -0.26 -0.53 -4.64
N TRP A 54 -1.31 -0.27 -3.87
CA TRP A 54 -1.44 -0.82 -2.52
C TRP A 54 -1.52 -2.34 -2.53
N SER A 55 -2.30 -2.94 -3.43
CA SER A 55 -2.36 -4.40 -3.57
C SER A 55 -1.00 -5.01 -3.91
N GLU A 56 -0.27 -4.43 -4.86
CA GLU A 56 1.04 -4.93 -5.29
C GLU A 56 2.10 -4.76 -4.18
N LYS A 57 2.14 -3.60 -3.52
CA LYS A 57 3.02 -3.35 -2.35
C LYS A 57 2.75 -4.36 -1.23
N LYS A 58 1.47 -4.61 -0.91
CA LYS A 58 1.08 -5.59 0.12
C LYS A 58 1.53 -7.00 -0.25
N ARG A 59 1.34 -7.41 -1.51
CA ARG A 59 1.81 -8.71 -2.03
C ARG A 59 3.33 -8.87 -1.88
N ILE A 60 4.10 -7.87 -2.32
CA ILE A 60 5.57 -7.87 -2.24
C ILE A 60 6.06 -7.95 -0.78
N LEU A 61 5.48 -7.14 0.11
CA LEU A 61 5.82 -7.14 1.53
C LEU A 61 5.55 -8.50 2.18
N LYS A 62 4.44 -9.15 1.82
CA LYS A 62 4.08 -10.47 2.34
C LYS A 62 5.00 -11.56 1.79
N GLU A 63 5.15 -11.64 0.47
CA GLU A 63 5.87 -12.75 -0.17
C GLU A 63 7.39 -12.69 0.06
N LYS A 64 7.99 -11.51 -0.08
CA LYS A 64 9.46 -11.38 -0.03
C LYS A 64 10.01 -11.13 1.35
N TYR A 65 9.26 -10.41 2.19
CA TYR A 65 9.75 -9.93 3.48
C TYR A 65 8.98 -10.53 4.66
N ASN A 66 7.92 -11.32 4.41
CA ASN A 66 7.03 -11.88 5.43
C ASN A 66 6.42 -10.81 6.35
N ILE A 67 6.17 -9.61 5.81
CA ILE A 67 5.57 -8.49 6.54
C ILE A 67 4.08 -8.45 6.24
N ASP A 68 3.27 -8.56 7.29
CA ASP A 68 1.83 -8.39 7.21
C ASP A 68 1.48 -6.89 7.33
N TRP A 69 1.37 -6.21 6.19
CA TRP A 69 1.02 -4.80 6.10
C TRP A 69 -0.43 -4.61 5.68
N THR A 70 -1.11 -3.68 6.35
CA THR A 70 -2.51 -3.32 6.08
C THR A 70 -2.55 -2.06 5.23
N THR A 71 -3.33 -2.07 4.16
CA THR A 71 -3.43 -0.92 3.26
C THR A 71 -4.28 0.20 3.87
N LEU A 72 -4.13 1.43 3.34
CA LEU A 72 -4.97 2.56 3.72
C LEU A 72 -6.46 2.32 3.48
N ALA A 73 -6.83 1.61 2.42
CA ALA A 73 -8.23 1.28 2.13
C ALA A 73 -8.82 0.25 3.11
N GLU A 74 -8.00 -0.68 3.60
CA GLU A 74 -8.44 -1.63 4.63
C GLU A 74 -8.55 -0.97 6.00
N MET A 75 -7.67 0.00 6.30
CA MET A 75 -7.69 0.74 7.57
C MET A 75 -8.75 1.84 7.61
N ASN A 76 -9.09 2.43 6.46
CA ASN A 76 -10.01 3.55 6.31
C ASN A 76 -11.02 3.27 5.18
N PRO A 77 -11.83 2.20 5.30
CA PRO A 77 -12.83 1.86 4.29
C PRO A 77 -13.86 2.97 4.07
N GLU A 78 -14.10 3.82 5.06
CA GLU A 78 -14.97 5.00 4.99
C GLU A 78 -14.41 6.12 4.11
N VAL A 79 -13.08 6.19 3.95
CA VAL A 79 -12.41 7.23 3.15
C VAL A 79 -12.13 6.72 1.73
N PHE A 80 -11.59 5.51 1.61
CA PHE A 80 -11.11 4.99 0.33
C PHE A 80 -12.02 3.92 -0.28
N GLY A 81 -13.06 3.48 0.42
CA GLY A 81 -13.87 2.31 0.03
C GLY A 81 -13.09 1.00 0.14
N VAL A 82 -13.80 -0.12 0.13
CA VAL A 82 -13.17 -1.46 0.21
C VAL A 82 -12.29 -1.71 -1.02
N LEU A 83 -11.10 -2.29 -0.82
CA LEU A 83 -10.31 -2.84 -1.91
C LEU A 83 -11.06 -4.05 -2.47
N ILE A 84 -11.69 -3.87 -3.63
CA ILE A 84 -12.22 -4.99 -4.41
C ILE A 84 -11.02 -5.59 -5.15
N GLU A 85 -10.77 -6.87 -4.97
CA GLU A 85 -9.82 -7.61 -5.79
C GLU A 85 -10.33 -7.54 -7.25
N VAL A 86 -9.56 -6.86 -8.12
CA VAL A 86 -9.84 -6.73 -9.56
C VAL A 86 -9.14 -7.81 -10.36
#